data_AF-A0A1B6GQ38-F1
#
_entry.id   AF-A0A1B6GQ38-F1
#
_cell.length_a   1.000
_cell.length_b   1.000
_cell.length_c   1.000
_cell.angle_alpha   90.00
_cell.angle_beta   90.00
_cell.angle_gamma   90.00
#
_symmetry.space_group_name_H-M   'P 1'
#
loop_
_entity.id
_entity.type
_entity.pdbx_description
1 polymer ?
#
loop_
_entity_poly.entity_id
_entity_poly.type
_entity_poly.pdbx_seq_one_letter_code
_entity_poly.pdbx_strand_id
1 'polypeptide(L)'
;FREVNSPNADINITTIRGEHGDGYPFDGAGHILAHAFFPGSGRGGDAHFDEDENWLTRYTENRNDGTSLFLVAAHEFGHSLGLSHSSVKGALMFPFYQSTGSEFELPLDDRYGIQQLYGTKEDRLWAYNVPYVPKNHIP
;
A
#
# COMPACT_ATOMS: atom_id res chain seq x y z
N PHE A 1 -1.04 13.02 7.62
CA PHE A 1 -0.75 13.54 6.25
C PHE A 1 -1.29 14.94 6.11
N ARG A 2 -0.60 15.78 5.32
CA ARG A 2 -1.07 17.10 4.89
C ARG A 2 -0.85 17.18 3.38
N GLU A 3 -1.91 17.44 2.63
CA GLU A 3 -1.79 17.69 1.19
C GLU A 3 -1.06 19.03 0.96
N VAL A 4 -0.13 19.02 0.02
CA VAL A 4 0.64 20.18 -0.40
C VAL A 4 0.71 20.21 -1.92
N ASN A 5 0.72 21.41 -2.50
CA ASN A 5 0.97 21.60 -3.92
C ASN A 5 2.45 21.96 -4.11
N SER A 6 3.32 20.93 -4.07
CA SER A 6 4.78 21.07 -4.15
C SER A 6 5.36 19.79 -4.75
N PRO A 7 6.38 19.89 -5.63
CA PRO A 7 7.08 18.72 -6.15
C PRO A 7 8.03 18.07 -5.12
N ASN A 8 8.15 18.66 -3.94
CA ASN A 8 9.03 18.18 -2.86
C ASN A 8 8.23 17.57 -1.70
N ALA A 9 7.08 16.96 -1.97
CA ALA A 9 6.35 16.19 -0.96
C ALA A 9 7.09 14.88 -0.65
N ASP A 10 6.89 14.33 0.55
CA ASP A 10 7.43 13.00 0.93
C ASP A 10 6.81 11.85 0.11
N ILE A 11 5.60 12.07 -0.41
CA ILE A 11 4.86 11.12 -1.26
C ILE A 11 4.25 11.96 -2.38
N ASN A 12 4.84 11.90 -3.58
CA ASN A 12 4.22 12.44 -4.79
C ASN A 12 3.34 11.38 -5.44
N ILE A 13 2.16 11.80 -5.90
CA ILE A 13 1.19 10.93 -6.56
C ILE A 13 1.10 11.35 -8.02
N THR A 14 1.40 10.43 -8.93
CA THR A 14 1.43 10.72 -10.36
C THR A 14 0.63 9.69 -11.16
N THR A 15 -0.18 10.15 -12.12
CA THR A 15 -0.79 9.29 -13.15
C THR A 15 0.07 9.39 -14.42
N ILE A 16 0.57 8.28 -14.93
CA ILE A 16 1.50 8.25 -16.06
C ILE A 16 1.36 6.94 -16.85
N ARG A 17 1.86 6.91 -18.09
CA ARG A 17 1.73 5.77 -19.01
C ARG A 17 3.08 5.18 -19.37
N GLY A 18 3.11 3.87 -19.62
CA GLY A 18 4.23 3.19 -20.27
C GLY A 18 5.58 3.43 -19.59
N GLU A 19 6.64 3.59 -20.37
CA GLU A 19 7.99 3.92 -19.87
C GLU A 19 8.05 5.38 -19.38
N HIS A 20 8.44 5.56 -18.12
CA HIS A 20 8.46 6.86 -17.46
C HIS A 20 9.72 7.16 -16.63
N GLY A 21 10.84 6.47 -16.92
CA GLY A 21 12.17 6.89 -16.46
C GLY A 21 12.53 6.52 -15.03
N ASP A 22 11.80 5.58 -14.42
CA ASP A 22 12.08 4.98 -13.12
C ASP A 22 12.49 3.50 -13.19
N GLY A 23 12.46 2.89 -14.38
CA GLY A 23 12.83 1.50 -14.63
C GLY A 23 11.69 0.49 -14.43
N TYR A 24 10.47 0.95 -14.14
CA TYR A 24 9.27 0.12 -13.96
C TYR A 24 8.16 0.60 -14.92
N PRO A 25 8.27 0.32 -16.23
CA PRO A 25 7.25 0.74 -17.19
C PRO A 25 5.90 0.07 -16.91
N PHE A 26 4.80 0.81 -17.09
CA PHE A 26 3.46 0.25 -17.11
C PHE A 26 3.17 -0.50 -18.42
N ASP A 27 2.25 -1.47 -18.37
CA ASP A 27 1.92 -2.35 -19.50
C ASP A 27 0.66 -1.93 -20.27
N GLY A 28 0.07 -0.80 -19.92
CA GLY A 28 -1.26 -0.41 -20.37
C GLY A 28 -2.33 -1.12 -19.54
N ALA A 29 -3.59 -1.09 -19.99
CA ALA A 29 -4.69 -1.67 -19.22
C ALA A 29 -4.47 -3.15 -18.88
N GLY A 30 -4.40 -3.48 -17.59
CA GLY A 30 -4.24 -4.83 -17.07
C GLY A 30 -3.23 -4.95 -15.94
N HIS A 31 -2.17 -5.72 -16.19
CA HIS A 31 -1.48 -6.47 -15.13
C HIS A 31 -0.78 -5.60 -14.09
N ILE A 32 -0.24 -4.45 -14.49
CA ILE A 32 0.45 -3.49 -13.61
C ILE A 32 -0.43 -2.25 -13.45
N LEU A 33 -1.22 -2.24 -12.39
CA LEU A 33 -2.17 -1.15 -12.11
C LEU A 33 -1.48 0.12 -11.62
N ALA A 34 -0.47 -0.05 -10.77
CA ALA A 34 0.25 1.00 -10.07
C ALA A 34 1.53 0.42 -9.46
N HIS A 35 2.43 1.30 -9.02
CA HIS A 35 3.53 0.94 -8.13
C HIS A 35 3.91 2.10 -7.21
N ALA A 36 4.54 1.77 -6.09
CA ALA A 36 5.12 2.76 -5.20
C ALA A 36 6.52 2.37 -4.74
N PHE A 37 7.28 3.39 -4.35
CA PHE A 37 8.62 3.23 -3.80
C PHE A 37 8.56 3.24 -2.28
N PHE A 38 9.35 2.37 -1.64
CA PHE A 38 9.53 2.37 -0.19
C PHE A 38 10.01 3.73 0.33
N PRO A 39 9.78 4.05 1.62
CA PRO A 39 10.22 5.31 2.23
C PRO A 39 11.71 5.56 2.00
N GLY A 40 12.07 6.79 1.61
CA GLY A 40 13.46 7.15 1.35
C GLY A 40 13.63 8.53 0.74
N SER A 41 14.86 8.88 0.38
CA SER A 41 15.17 10.12 -0.33
C SER A 41 14.87 10.01 -1.82
N GLY A 42 14.70 11.15 -2.50
CA GLY A 42 14.47 11.18 -3.94
C GLY A 42 13.04 10.75 -4.24
N ARG A 43 12.87 9.62 -4.93
CA ARG A 43 11.54 9.04 -5.24
C ARG A 43 10.95 8.20 -4.12
N GLY A 44 11.67 8.04 -3.00
CA GLY A 44 11.21 7.20 -1.90
C GLY A 44 9.88 7.71 -1.35
N GLY A 45 8.87 6.85 -1.29
CA GLY A 45 7.51 7.21 -0.92
C GLY A 45 6.59 7.52 -2.11
N ASP A 46 7.11 7.88 -3.28
CA ASP A 46 6.27 8.22 -4.44
C ASP A 46 5.42 7.03 -4.90
N ALA A 47 4.22 7.32 -5.43
CA ALA A 47 3.29 6.35 -5.99
C ALA A 47 2.86 6.76 -7.40
N HIS A 48 2.97 5.84 -8.34
CA HIS A 48 2.59 6.01 -9.74
C HIS A 48 1.40 5.11 -10.07
N PHE A 49 0.45 5.63 -10.83
CA PHE A 49 -0.76 4.92 -11.27
C PHE A 49 -0.78 4.89 -12.79
N ASP A 50 -1.06 3.72 -13.37
CA ASP A 50 -1.17 3.62 -14.82
C ASP A 50 -2.40 4.39 -15.31
N GLU A 51 -2.18 5.37 -16.18
CA GLU A 51 -3.24 6.19 -16.76
C GLU A 51 -4.09 5.42 -17.81
N ASP A 52 -3.62 4.26 -18.25
CA ASP A 52 -4.36 3.38 -19.17
C ASP A 52 -5.43 2.53 -18.46
N GLU A 53 -5.42 2.48 -17.12
CA GLU A 53 -6.43 1.77 -16.34
C GLU A 53 -7.79 2.46 -16.33
N ASN A 54 -8.85 1.64 -16.34
CA ASN A 54 -10.20 2.13 -16.15
C ASN A 54 -10.48 2.32 -14.65
N TRP A 55 -10.09 3.47 -14.11
CA TRP A 55 -10.23 3.81 -12.69
C TRP A 55 -11.66 4.12 -12.27
N LEU A 56 -12.12 3.40 -11.26
CA LEU A 56 -13.39 3.64 -10.56
C LEU A 56 -13.14 4.44 -9.28
N THR A 57 -13.82 5.59 -9.19
CA THR A 57 -13.83 6.46 -7.99
C THR A 57 -14.99 6.16 -7.03
N ARG A 58 -15.88 5.24 -7.42
CA ARG A 58 -17.01 4.76 -6.62
C ARG A 58 -17.13 3.25 -6.76
N TYR A 59 -17.65 2.61 -5.71
CA TYR A 59 -17.95 1.19 -5.75
C TYR A 59 -18.97 0.87 -6.85
N THR A 60 -18.75 -0.24 -7.55
CA THR A 60 -19.69 -0.83 -8.50
C THR A 60 -19.80 -2.33 -8.22
N GLU A 61 -21.00 -2.90 -8.38
CA GLU A 61 -21.20 -4.34 -8.19
C GLU A 61 -20.66 -5.17 -9.37
N ASN A 62 -20.61 -4.57 -10.56
CA ASN A 62 -20.09 -5.22 -11.75
C ASN A 62 -18.57 -5.09 -11.81
N ARG A 63 -17.88 -6.20 -11.58
CA ARG A 63 -16.41 -6.28 -11.59
C ARG A 63 -15.78 -5.95 -12.96
N ASN A 64 -16.56 -5.96 -14.03
CA ASN A 64 -16.09 -5.58 -15.36
C ASN A 64 -16.11 -4.05 -15.59
N ASP A 65 -16.62 -3.27 -14.63
CA ASP A 65 -16.73 -1.82 -14.78
C ASP A 65 -15.38 -1.09 -14.61
N GLY A 66 -14.37 -1.75 -14.05
CA GLY A 66 -13.02 -1.19 -13.87
C GLY A 66 -12.36 -1.55 -12.54
N THR A 67 -11.30 -0.81 -12.22
CA THR A 67 -10.41 -1.02 -11.07
C THR A 67 -10.63 0.07 -10.03
N SER A 68 -10.79 -0.30 -8.76
CA SER A 68 -11.00 0.67 -7.68
C SER A 68 -9.72 1.47 -7.42
N LEU A 69 -9.74 2.77 -7.76
CA LEU A 69 -8.63 3.68 -7.47
C LEU A 69 -8.34 3.74 -5.97
N PHE A 70 -9.39 3.69 -5.14
CA PHE A 70 -9.25 3.73 -3.68
C PHE A 70 -8.47 2.52 -3.14
N LEU A 71 -8.78 1.31 -3.60
CA LEU A 71 -8.13 0.09 -3.09
C LEU A 71 -6.67 0.01 -3.55
N VAL A 72 -6.40 0.34 -4.81
CA VAL A 72 -5.04 0.36 -5.34
C VAL A 72 -4.22 1.45 -4.65
N ALA A 73 -4.77 2.67 -4.50
CA ALA A 73 -4.05 3.74 -3.79
C ALA A 73 -3.75 3.38 -2.32
N ALA A 74 -4.68 2.73 -1.63
CA ALA A 74 -4.45 2.26 -0.27
C ALA A 74 -3.32 1.21 -0.21
N HIS A 75 -3.24 0.31 -1.20
CA HIS A 75 -2.14 -0.66 -1.35
C HIS A 75 -0.80 0.04 -1.58
N GLU A 76 -0.74 0.93 -2.57
CA GLU A 76 0.50 1.66 -2.90
C GLU A 76 0.99 2.53 -1.75
N PHE A 77 0.09 3.19 -1.03
CA PHE A 77 0.48 3.94 0.18
C PHE A 77 0.97 3.04 1.30
N GLY A 78 0.56 1.76 1.34
CA GLY A 78 1.19 0.77 2.22
C GLY A 78 2.68 0.61 1.89
N HIS A 79 3.04 0.50 0.62
CA HIS A 79 4.45 0.49 0.17
C HIS A 79 5.17 1.80 0.46
N SER A 80 4.54 2.95 0.18
CA SER A 80 5.09 4.27 0.52
C SER A 80 5.37 4.43 2.01
N LEU A 81 4.69 3.67 2.87
CA LEU A 81 4.86 3.62 4.32
C LEU A 81 5.72 2.44 4.80
N GLY A 82 6.32 1.66 3.91
CA GLY A 82 7.26 0.61 4.30
C GLY A 82 6.69 -0.80 4.39
N LEU A 83 5.40 -1.02 4.11
CA LEU A 83 4.84 -2.37 4.07
C LEU A 83 5.27 -3.09 2.80
N SER A 84 5.76 -4.32 2.94
CA SER A 84 5.94 -5.23 1.82
C SER A 84 4.64 -6.00 1.54
N HIS A 85 4.60 -6.71 0.40
CA HIS A 85 3.49 -7.60 0.11
C HIS A 85 3.27 -8.63 1.23
N SER A 86 2.00 -8.90 1.53
CA SER A 86 1.57 -9.96 2.43
C SER A 86 1.26 -11.24 1.66
N SER A 87 1.54 -12.40 2.26
CA SER A 87 1.07 -13.70 1.77
C SER A 87 -0.36 -14.03 2.22
N VAL A 88 -0.96 -13.20 3.08
CA VAL A 88 -2.30 -13.44 3.62
C VAL A 88 -3.36 -13.04 2.59
N LYS A 89 -4.12 -14.03 2.11
CA LYS A 89 -5.25 -13.77 1.20
C LYS A 89 -6.28 -12.89 1.91
N GLY A 90 -6.75 -11.84 1.24
CA GLY A 90 -7.66 -10.84 1.80
C GLY A 90 -6.97 -9.69 2.55
N ALA A 91 -5.65 -9.72 2.73
CA ALA A 91 -4.90 -8.52 3.13
C ALA A 91 -4.94 -7.48 2.00
N LEU A 92 -4.94 -6.19 2.37
CA LEU A 92 -4.80 -5.09 1.43
C LEU A 92 -3.47 -5.22 0.69
N MET A 93 -2.38 -5.52 1.41
CA MET A 93 -1.03 -5.68 0.86
C MET A 93 -0.81 -7.02 0.14
N PHE A 94 -1.83 -7.82 -0.13
CA PHE A 94 -1.67 -9.02 -0.97
C PHE A 94 -1.33 -8.60 -2.42
N PRO A 95 -0.36 -9.26 -3.10
CA PRO A 95 0.22 -8.76 -4.36
C PRO A 95 -0.71 -8.74 -5.57
N PHE A 96 -1.94 -9.27 -5.46
CA PHE A 96 -2.90 -9.29 -6.55
C PHE A 96 -4.15 -8.53 -6.15
N TYR A 97 -4.68 -7.71 -7.06
CA TYR A 97 -5.89 -6.95 -6.85
C TYR A 97 -7.05 -7.86 -6.44
N GLN A 98 -7.70 -7.50 -5.33
CA GLN A 98 -8.87 -8.18 -4.80
C GLN A 98 -10.00 -7.17 -4.70
N SER A 99 -11.04 -7.32 -5.53
CA SER A 99 -12.27 -6.56 -5.38
C SER A 99 -12.92 -6.91 -4.04
N THR A 100 -12.87 -5.95 -3.10
CA THR A 100 -13.62 -6.01 -1.84
C THR A 100 -15.01 -5.41 -2.04
N GLY A 101 -15.97 -5.79 -1.20
CA GLY A 101 -17.34 -5.28 -1.27
C GLY A 101 -17.45 -3.77 -0.99
N SER A 102 -18.69 -3.29 -0.83
CA SER A 102 -19.00 -1.87 -0.69
C SER A 102 -18.46 -1.19 0.57
N GLU A 103 -18.10 -1.95 1.60
CA GLU A 103 -17.56 -1.45 2.86
C GLU A 103 -16.11 -1.89 3.01
N PHE A 104 -15.17 -0.93 2.95
CA PHE A 104 -13.75 -1.19 3.17
C PHE A 104 -13.39 -0.95 4.63
N GLU A 105 -12.84 -1.99 5.27
CA GLU A 105 -12.12 -1.89 6.51
C GLU A 105 -10.70 -2.39 6.31
N LEU A 106 -9.72 -1.73 6.93
CA LEU A 106 -8.32 -2.16 6.83
C LEU A 106 -8.15 -3.54 7.48
N PRO A 107 -7.73 -4.58 6.74
CA PRO A 107 -7.62 -5.93 7.28
C PRO A 107 -6.62 -6.04 8.44
N LEU A 108 -6.81 -7.05 9.28
CA LEU A 108 -6.05 -7.21 10.52
C LEU A 108 -4.54 -7.35 10.29
N ASP A 109 -4.15 -8.07 9.23
CA ASP A 109 -2.76 -8.27 8.84
C ASP A 109 -2.07 -6.92 8.53
N ASP A 110 -2.71 -6.09 7.70
CA ASP A 110 -2.20 -4.77 7.33
C ASP A 110 -2.14 -3.81 8.53
N ARG A 111 -3.15 -3.88 9.41
CA ARG A 111 -3.16 -3.11 10.68
C ARG A 111 -1.98 -3.48 11.57
N TYR A 112 -1.68 -4.76 11.73
CA TYR A 112 -0.54 -5.18 12.54
C TYR A 112 0.79 -4.84 11.88
N GLY A 113 0.89 -5.02 10.55
CA GLY A 113 2.08 -4.65 9.79
C GLY A 113 2.45 -3.17 10.00
N ILE A 114 1.49 -2.26 9.80
CA ILE A 114 1.78 -0.82 9.92
C ILE A 114 2.09 -0.41 11.36
N GLN A 115 1.46 -1.07 12.34
CA GLN A 115 1.71 -0.82 13.76
C GLN A 115 3.07 -1.33 14.23
N GLN A 116 3.64 -2.36 13.59
CA GLN A 116 5.01 -2.77 13.87
C GLN A 116 6.05 -1.72 13.43
N LEU A 117 5.74 -0.96 12.37
CA LEU A 117 6.63 0.09 11.86
C LEU A 117 6.51 1.40 12.64
N TYR A 118 5.28 1.81 12.97
CA TYR A 118 5.01 3.15 13.52
C TYR A 118 4.35 3.17 14.90
N GLY A 119 4.05 2.01 15.48
CA GLY A 119 3.32 1.89 16.73
C GLY A 119 1.80 2.06 16.57
N THR A 120 1.09 2.01 17.69
CA THR A 120 -0.36 2.19 17.76
C THR A 120 -0.72 3.61 18.16
N LYS A 121 -1.81 4.16 17.60
CA LYS A 121 -2.30 5.51 17.93
C LYS A 121 -2.80 5.64 19.38
N GLU A 122 -3.33 4.55 19.92
CA GLU A 122 -3.72 4.41 21.32
C GLU A 122 -2.68 3.51 21.99
N ASP A 123 -2.35 3.75 23.26
CA ASP A 123 -1.55 2.84 24.10
C ASP A 123 -2.31 1.52 24.38
N ARG A 124 -2.89 0.89 23.36
CA ARG A 124 -3.35 -0.48 23.45
C ARG A 124 -2.12 -1.36 23.32
N LEU A 125 -1.52 -1.65 24.47
CA LEU A 125 -0.66 -2.80 24.70
C LEU A 125 -1.42 -4.06 24.24
N TRP A 126 -1.33 -4.44 22.97
CA TRP A 126 -1.95 -5.65 22.47
C TRP A 126 -0.98 -6.81 22.67
N ALA A 127 -1.30 -7.59 23.72
CA ALA A 127 -0.50 -8.59 24.43
C ALA A 127 0.35 -7.96 25.55
N TYR A 128 0.17 -8.49 26.77
CA TYR A 128 1.14 -8.34 27.84
C TYR A 128 2.53 -8.50 27.23
N ASN A 129 3.41 -7.53 27.46
CA ASN A 129 4.84 -7.72 27.32
C ASN A 129 5.19 -9.01 28.07
N VAL A 130 5.27 -10.12 27.36
CA VAL A 130 6.19 -11.19 27.74
C VAL A 130 7.49 -10.71 27.15
N PRO A 131 8.37 -10.04 27.92
CA PRO A 131 9.67 -9.69 27.40
C PRO A 131 10.29 -10.95 26.83
N TYR A 132 10.75 -10.89 25.59
CA TYR A 132 11.59 -11.93 25.04
C TYR A 132 12.81 -12.05 25.97
N VAL A 133 12.85 -13.13 26.73
CA VAL A 133 14.03 -13.53 27.50
C VAL A 133 14.86 -14.39 26.55
N PRO A 134 16.03 -13.93 26.08
CA PRO A 134 16.93 -14.79 25.34
C PRO A 134 17.24 -16.01 26.21
N LYS A 135 17.06 -17.22 25.68
CA LYS A 135 17.60 -18.41 26.31
C LYS A 135 19.12 -18.28 26.24
N ASN A 136 19.73 -17.85 27.35
CA ASN A 136 21.17 -17.96 27.52
C ASN A 136 21.54 -19.42 27.21
N HIS A 137 22.36 -19.61 26.19
CA HIS A 137 23.09 -20.86 26.01
C HIS A 137 23.95 -21.03 27.26
N ILE A 138 23.58 -21.99 28.09
CA ILE A 138 24.46 -22.50 29.15
C ILE A 138 25.41 -23.48 28.45
N PRO A 139 26.74 -23.39 28.69
CA PRO A 139 27.78 -24.08 27.94
C PRO A 139 27.68 -25.61 27.96
#